data_AF-A0A941RYX7-F1
#
_entry.id   AF-A0A941RYX7-F1
#
_cell.length_a   1.000
_cell.length_b   1.000
_cell.length_c   1.000
_cell.angle_alpha   90.00
_cell.angle_beta   90.00
_cell.angle_gamma   90.00
#
_symmetry.space_group_name_H-M   'P 1'
#
loop_
_entity.id
_entity.type
_entity.pdbx_description
1 polymer ?
#
loop_
_entity_poly.entity_id
_entity_poly.type
_entity_poly.pdbx_seq_one_letter_code
_entity_poly.pdbx_strand_id
1 'polypeptide(L)'
;MPVYEYVVIHDDGSEGERFEILQSIHAKPLTQHPESGLPVQRIISQTAPPKIPGGTKQSKPDLSNQNLERLGFTKYQKTDSSSGKYEKVAGEGPDMIQRD
;
A
#
# COMPACT_ATOMS: atom_id res chain seq x y z
N MET A 1 -7.51 -8.37 11.87
CA MET A 1 -6.86 -9.70 12.04
C MET A 1 -5.78 -9.79 10.97
N PRO A 2 -4.50 -9.56 11.33
CA PRO A 2 -3.39 -9.73 10.40
C PRO A 2 -3.15 -11.21 10.05
N VAL A 3 -2.51 -11.42 8.90
CA VAL A 3 -1.90 -12.70 8.52
C VAL A 3 -0.40 -12.60 8.84
N TYR A 4 0.16 -13.62 9.49
CA TYR A 4 1.59 -13.73 9.72
C TYR A 4 2.16 -14.94 8.99
N GLU A 5 3.40 -14.81 8.55
CA GLU A 5 4.17 -15.89 7.93
C GLU A 5 5.13 -16.49 8.96
N TYR A 6 5.15 -17.82 9.01
CA TYR A 6 6.01 -18.61 9.87
C TYR A 6 6.83 -19.59 9.03
N VAL A 7 8.00 -19.97 9.52
CA VAL A 7 8.84 -21.02 8.94
C VAL A 7 9.08 -22.10 9.99
N VAL A 8 9.04 -23.36 9.57
CA VAL A 8 9.48 -24.49 10.38
C VAL A 8 11.00 -24.45 10.51
N ILE A 9 11.49 -24.63 11.73
CA ILE A 9 12.92 -24.73 12.02
C ILE A 9 13.21 -26.19 12.34
N HIS A 10 14.10 -26.82 11.57
CA HIS A 10 14.55 -28.18 11.84
C HIS A 10 15.58 -28.21 12.99
N ASP A 11 15.85 -29.40 13.55
CA ASP A 11 16.78 -29.55 14.67
C ASP A 11 18.22 -29.13 14.33
N ASP A 12 18.58 -29.15 13.05
CA ASP A 12 19.88 -28.68 12.53
C ASP A 12 19.92 -27.15 12.33
N GLY A 13 18.83 -26.45 12.63
CA GLY A 13 18.69 -25.01 12.45
C GLY A 13 18.36 -24.58 11.03
N SER A 14 18.13 -25.53 10.10
CA SER A 14 17.73 -25.20 8.73
C SER A 14 16.26 -24.78 8.64
N GLU A 15 15.96 -23.90 7.68
CA GLU A 15 14.60 -23.48 7.35
C GLU A 15 13.89 -24.55 6.54
N GLY A 16 12.73 -24.99 7.02
CA GLY A 16 11.83 -25.92 6.35
C GLY A 16 10.67 -25.22 5.65
N GLU A 17 9.48 -25.77 5.83
CA GLU A 17 8.23 -25.28 5.24
C GLU A 17 7.83 -23.90 5.77
N ARG A 18 7.35 -23.04 4.87
CA ARG A 18 6.75 -21.73 5.21
C ARG A 18 5.24 -21.80 5.08
N PHE A 19 4.53 -21.19 6.03
CA PHE A 19 3.07 -21.15 6.03
C PHE A 19 2.54 -19.83 6.59
N GLU A 20 1.29 -19.51 6.24
CA GLU A 20 0.59 -18.31 6.69
C GLU A 20 -0.52 -18.67 7.69
N ILE A 21 -0.68 -17.85 8.72
CA ILE A 21 -1.78 -18.00 9.69
C ILE A 21 -2.45 -16.67 10.02
N LEU A 22 -3.78 -16.68 10.07
CA LEU A 22 -4.57 -15.58 10.62
C LEU A 22 -4.43 -15.57 12.13
N GLN A 23 -3.91 -14.47 12.68
CA GLN A 23 -3.66 -14.35 14.11
C GLN A 23 -4.13 -12.98 14.61
N SER A 24 -4.60 -12.92 15.85
CA SER A 24 -4.82 -11.64 16.53
C SER A 24 -3.51 -10.89 16.71
N ILE A 25 -3.53 -9.56 16.55
CA ILE A 25 -2.38 -8.69 16.80
C ILE A 25 -1.91 -8.72 18.27
N HIS A 26 -2.80 -9.10 19.19
CA HIS A 26 -2.51 -9.21 20.62
C HIS A 26 -2.03 -10.62 21.04
N ALA A 27 -2.06 -11.59 20.14
CA ALA A 27 -1.61 -12.94 20.45
C ALA A 27 -0.08 -13.03 20.43
N LYS A 28 0.48 -13.91 21.28
CA LYS A 28 1.91 -14.21 21.26
C LYS A 28 2.27 -14.99 20.00
N PRO A 29 3.47 -14.81 19.42
CA PRO A 29 3.92 -15.59 18.28
C PRO A 29 3.86 -17.11 18.56
N LEU A 30 3.53 -17.89 17.53
CA LEU A 30 3.57 -19.35 17.62
C LEU A 30 5.02 -19.83 17.75
N THR A 31 5.21 -20.85 18.57
CA THR A 31 6.48 -21.58 18.73
C THR A 31 6.43 -22.99 18.15
N GLN A 32 5.22 -23.50 17.88
CA GLN A 32 4.98 -24.81 17.28
C GLN A 32 3.96 -24.70 16.15
N HIS A 33 4.13 -25.52 15.12
CA HIS A 33 3.21 -25.63 14.01
C HIS A 33 1.90 -26.28 14.48
N PRO A 34 0.72 -25.71 14.19
CA PRO A 34 -0.56 -26.21 14.71
C PRO A 34 -0.92 -27.63 14.24
N GLU A 35 -0.52 -28.02 13.01
CA GLU A 35 -0.79 -29.35 12.47
C GLU A 35 0.33 -30.37 12.73
N SER A 36 1.58 -30.04 12.40
CA SER A 36 2.72 -30.96 12.53
C SER A 36 3.39 -30.96 13.91
N GLY A 37 3.16 -29.95 14.75
CA GLY A 37 3.82 -29.80 16.06
C GLY A 37 5.30 -29.40 16.00
N LEU A 38 5.86 -29.22 14.80
CA LEU A 38 7.27 -28.88 14.60
C LEU A 38 7.59 -27.47 15.13
N PRO A 39 8.83 -27.19 15.57
CA PRO A 39 9.21 -25.86 16.01
C PRO A 39 9.12 -24.87 14.85
N VAL A 40 8.57 -23.68 15.13
CA VAL A 40 8.41 -22.62 14.12
C VAL A 40 8.89 -21.27 14.64
N GLN A 41 9.24 -20.39 13.72
CA GLN A 41 9.58 -19.00 14.01
C GLN A 41 8.81 -18.06 13.07
N ARG A 42 8.32 -16.94 13.62
CA ARG A 42 7.69 -15.89 12.81
C ARG A 42 8.75 -15.18 11.98
N ILE A 43 8.55 -15.11 10.68
CA ILE A 43 9.46 -14.39 9.78
C ILE A 43 8.84 -13.09 9.29
N ILE A 44 9.70 -12.17 8.87
CA ILE A 44 9.25 -10.97 8.18
C ILE A 44 8.86 -11.42 6.77
N SER A 45 7.57 -11.33 6.46
CA SER A 45 7.04 -11.82 5.19
C SER A 45 7.73 -11.14 4.01
N GLN A 46 8.22 -11.94 3.07
CA GLN A 46 8.82 -11.46 1.83
C GLN A 46 7.68 -11.10 0.86
N THR A 47 7.14 -9.89 1.06
CA THR A 47 6.25 -9.16 0.15
C THR A 47 4.75 -9.53 0.13
N ALA A 48 3.96 -8.70 0.82
CA ALA A 48 2.92 -7.91 0.17
C ALA A 48 2.68 -6.64 1.01
N PRO A 49 2.57 -5.43 0.41
CA PRO A 49 2.00 -4.28 1.14
C PRO A 49 0.66 -4.71 1.75
N PRO A 50 0.28 -4.19 2.92
CA PRO A 50 -0.93 -4.62 3.60
C PRO A 50 -2.07 -4.67 2.59
N LYS A 51 -2.66 -5.86 2.41
CA LYS A 51 -3.94 -6.02 1.72
C LYS A 51 -4.97 -5.29 2.58
N ILE A 52 -5.02 -3.97 2.46
CA ILE A 52 -6.07 -3.15 3.03
C ILE A 52 -7.37 -3.71 2.42
N PRO A 53 -8.36 -4.12 3.23
CA PRO A 53 -9.67 -4.46 2.69
C PRO A 53 -10.20 -3.24 1.91
N GLY A 54 -10.29 -3.36 0.58
CA GLY A 54 -10.64 -2.27 -0.34
C GLY A 54 -9.47 -1.63 -1.12
N GLY A 55 -8.23 -2.02 -0.86
CA GLY A 55 -7.03 -1.52 -1.54
C GLY A 55 -6.46 -2.54 -2.52
N THR A 56 -7.01 -2.63 -3.73
CA THR A 56 -6.38 -3.39 -4.80
C THR A 56 -5.18 -2.59 -5.34
N LYS A 57 -3.98 -3.19 -5.27
CA LYS A 57 -2.77 -2.84 -6.04
C LYS A 57 -2.50 -1.34 -6.17
N GLN A 58 -1.68 -0.72 -5.29
CA GLN A 58 -1.11 0.63 -5.49
C GLN A 58 -2.01 1.49 -6.39
N SER A 59 -3.28 1.67 -5.97
CA SER A 59 -4.26 2.27 -6.86
C SER A 59 -3.68 3.63 -7.20
N LYS A 60 -3.46 3.89 -8.51
CA LYS A 60 -2.96 5.19 -8.94
C LYS A 60 -3.76 6.24 -8.18
N PRO A 61 -3.11 7.20 -7.50
CA PRO A 61 -3.83 8.18 -6.71
C PRO A 61 -4.92 8.77 -7.60
N ASP A 62 -6.12 8.92 -7.06
CA ASP A 62 -7.23 9.50 -7.82
C ASP A 62 -6.89 10.98 -8.09
N LEU A 63 -6.50 11.28 -9.32
CA LEU A 63 -6.16 12.63 -9.78
C LEU A 63 -7.34 13.29 -10.50
N SER A 64 -8.57 12.85 -10.23
CA SER A 64 -9.78 13.54 -10.66
C SER A 64 -9.83 14.95 -10.07
N ASN A 65 -10.41 15.89 -10.81
CA ASN A 65 -10.48 17.30 -10.40
C ASN A 65 -11.20 17.45 -9.05
N GLN A 66 -12.27 16.67 -8.82
CA GLN A 66 -13.00 16.65 -7.55
C GLN A 66 -12.12 16.22 -6.38
N ASN A 67 -11.28 15.19 -6.55
CA ASN A 67 -10.41 14.74 -5.47
C ASN A 67 -9.28 15.75 -5.20
N LEU A 68 -8.76 16.40 -6.24
CA LEU A 68 -7.74 17.45 -6.11
C LEU A 68 -8.28 18.68 -5.38
N GLU A 69 -9.48 19.14 -5.72
CA GLU A 69 -10.19 20.22 -5.00
C GLU A 69 -10.39 19.90 -3.52
N ARG A 70 -10.91 18.71 -3.23
CA ARG A 70 -11.15 18.25 -1.87
C ARG A 70 -9.88 18.24 -1.03
N LEU A 71 -8.73 17.96 -1.64
CA LEU A 71 -7.42 17.94 -0.98
C LEU A 71 -6.74 19.32 -0.95
N GLY A 72 -7.38 20.37 -1.48
CA GLY A 72 -6.84 21.72 -1.51
C GLY A 72 -5.79 21.96 -2.61
N PHE A 73 -5.69 21.06 -3.58
CA PHE A 73 -4.80 21.24 -4.73
C PHE A 73 -5.49 22.04 -5.83
N THR A 74 -4.69 22.86 -6.52
CA THR A 74 -5.11 23.59 -7.72
C THR A 74 -4.46 22.97 -8.94
N LYS A 75 -5.25 22.71 -9.98
CA LYS A 75 -4.79 22.11 -11.23
C LYS A 75 -5.03 23.07 -12.39
N TYR A 76 -3.97 23.28 -13.18
CA TYR A 76 -4.03 24.05 -14.42
C TYR A 76 -3.73 23.13 -15.61
N GLN A 77 -4.48 23.29 -16.69
CA GLN A 77 -4.33 22.54 -17.93
C GLN A 77 -3.88 23.49 -19.05
N LYS A 78 -2.91 23.05 -19.86
CA LYS A 78 -2.45 23.85 -21.01
C LYS A 78 -3.58 24.03 -22.02
N THR A 79 -3.85 25.28 -22.39
CA THR A 79 -4.85 25.61 -23.41
C THR A 79 -4.29 25.36 -24.81
N ASP A 80 -3.04 25.74 -25.05
CA ASP A 80 -2.31 25.49 -26.30
C ASP A 80 -0.80 25.36 -26.00
N SER A 81 -0.15 24.35 -26.58
CA SER A 81 1.28 24.06 -26.39
C SER A 81 2.22 25.21 -26.78
N SER A 82 1.82 26.10 -27.68
CA SER A 82 2.62 27.22 -28.19
C SER A 82 2.43 28.52 -27.40
N SER A 83 1.27 28.70 -26.76
CA SER A 83 0.87 29.98 -26.15
C SER A 83 1.43 30.21 -24.74
N GLY A 84 1.90 29.16 -24.07
CA GLY A 84 2.33 29.23 -22.67
C GLY A 84 1.21 29.53 -21.69
N LYS A 85 -0.06 29.46 -22.12
CA LYS A 85 -1.26 29.71 -21.31
C LYS A 85 -1.78 28.42 -20.70
N TYR A 86 -2.21 28.52 -19.45
CA TYR A 86 -2.85 27.43 -18.72
C TYR A 86 -4.13 27.93 -18.08
N GLU A 87 -5.19 27.14 -18.21
CA GLU A 87 -6.51 27.40 -17.64
C GLU A 87 -6.72 26.56 -16.38
N LYS A 88 -7.36 27.14 -15.37
CA LYS A 88 -7.69 26.45 -14.13
C LYS A 88 -8.82 25.44 -14.37
N VAL A 89 -8.60 24.19 -13.98
CA VAL A 89 -9.59 23.10 -14.14
C VAL A 89 -10.05 22.49 -12.81
N ALA A 90 -9.35 22.80 -11.72
CA ALA A 90 -9.71 22.38 -10.37
C ALA A 90 -9.06 23.30 -9.33
N GLY A 91 -9.74 23.58 -8.22
CA GLY A 91 -9.19 24.27 -7.05
C GLY A 91 -9.35 25.79 -7.06
N GLU A 92 -8.74 26.45 -6.07
CA GLU A 92 -8.82 27.90 -5.89
C GLU A 92 -7.65 28.64 -6.55
N GLY A 93 -7.88 29.85 -7.06
CA GLY A 93 -6.85 30.66 -7.71
C GLY A 93 -7.34 31.37 -8.97
N PRO A 94 -6.47 32.09 -9.70
CA PRO A 94 -6.82 32.78 -10.94
C PRO A 94 -7.27 31.81 -12.03
N ASP A 95 -8.18 32.24 -12.91
CA ASP A 95 -8.73 31.37 -13.95
C ASP A 95 -7.73 31.03 -15.05
N MET A 96 -6.72 31.88 -15.26
CA MET A 96 -5.65 31.65 -16.23
C MET A 96 -4.30 32.09 -15.68
N ILE A 97 -3.27 31.29 -15.93
CA ILE A 97 -1.86 31.67 -15.71
C ILE A 97 -1.10 31.60 -17.03
N GLN A 98 -0.13 32.49 -17.20
CA GLN A 98 0.72 32.56 -18.38
C GLN A 98 2.18 32.54 -17.96
N ARG A 99 3.01 31.85 -18.74
CA ARG A 99 4.46 31.88 -18.60
C ARG A 99 4.99 33.18 -19.21
N ASP A 100 5.72 33.97 -18.43
CA ASP A 100 6.50 35.13 -18.91
C ASP A 100 7.60 34.70 -19.89
#